data_AF-A0A397I633-F1
#
_entry.id   AF-A0A397I633-F1
#
_cell.length_a   1.000
_cell.length_b   1.000
_cell.length_c   1.000
_cell.angle_alpha   90.00
_cell.angle_beta   90.00
_cell.angle_gamma   90.00
#
_symmetry.space_group_name_H-M   'P 1'
#
loop_
_entity.id
_entity.type
_entity.pdbx_description
1 polymer ?
#
loop_
_entity_poly.entity_id
_entity_poly.type
_entity_poly.pdbx_seq_one_letter_code
_entity_poly.pdbx_strand_id
1 'polypeptide(L)'
;MVENEKIPNKLVLSNDGYEINIITGVPYKIFNEGKYIDDSGGSHGSRPCLSPDNYPPDHTFYSRQLWFIKETSSPRGYKMIVNGNYIDSWGGGRDAKLHLSSFENTPENPNYSRQIWSFYSKTDPKEFQIKNLSNDRFLGTSSRGEVSYVYFQNRSKNTTYIPALIWKFIPAFDYKLNAVVENFEYKLSSNIKRQQMEKTIHEDILNNLSSSSKLITTFNLQEGLTNTFKFSFNESLDFISETKLITVIPFKDIEKEFNFKYSFEANKQSKTMEKELYTVTKTVEVSPKSCVKVTDYCDFMVNVEIPFEATAEITAICDRYKKNGTIVKNAEADADAVKLFLKENNFRGKIIKSERTSILAKVNGTFRGSYVLKTYRKLEDIVLTVPKVPENTVCREHLDTE
;
A
#
# COMPACT_ATOMS: atom_id res chain seq x y z
N MET A 1 -21.22 27.39 5.62
CA MET A 1 -20.40 26.82 6.71
C MET A 1 -19.06 26.46 6.10
N VAL A 2 -18.00 27.15 6.47
CA VAL A 2 -16.65 26.88 5.95
C VAL A 2 -16.21 25.57 6.59
N GLU A 3 -15.94 24.53 5.80
CA GLU A 3 -15.23 23.35 6.30
C GLU A 3 -13.93 23.86 6.95
N ASN A 4 -13.84 23.75 8.28
CA ASN A 4 -12.67 24.21 9.02
C ASN A 4 -11.43 23.49 8.48
N GLU A 5 -10.66 24.24 7.69
CA GLU A 5 -9.59 23.73 6.85
C GLU A 5 -8.53 23.01 7.71
N LYS A 6 -8.22 21.77 7.34
CA LYS A 6 -7.15 20.99 7.96
C LYS A 6 -5.82 21.68 7.67
N ILE A 7 -4.87 21.60 8.60
CA ILE A 7 -3.51 22.03 8.29
C ILE A 7 -2.93 21.04 7.26
N PRO A 8 -2.38 21.51 6.13
CA PRO A 8 -1.74 20.64 5.14
C PRO A 8 -0.61 19.82 5.77
N ASN A 9 -0.39 18.60 5.30
CA ASN A 9 0.78 17.81 5.62
C ASN A 9 1.85 18.08 4.58
N LYS A 10 2.79 18.95 4.91
CA LYS A 10 3.96 19.24 4.09
C LYS A 10 5.22 18.84 4.82
N LEU A 11 6.21 18.36 4.09
CA LEU A 11 7.53 18.12 4.66
C LEU A 11 8.12 19.42 5.20
N VAL A 12 8.59 19.38 6.44
CA VAL A 12 9.27 20.50 7.06
C VAL A 12 10.66 20.60 6.45
N LEU A 13 11.02 21.81 6.03
CA LEU A 13 12.36 22.17 5.59
C LEU A 13 13.17 22.73 6.75
N SER A 14 14.40 22.24 6.89
CA SER A 14 15.41 22.85 7.73
C SER A 14 15.76 24.27 7.25
N ASN A 15 16.39 25.04 8.11
CA ASN A 15 16.86 26.40 7.80
C ASN A 15 17.81 26.43 6.60
N ASP A 16 18.54 25.36 6.32
CA ASP A 16 19.48 25.27 5.20
C ASP A 16 18.81 24.77 3.90
N GLY A 17 17.53 24.37 3.99
CA GLY A 17 16.68 24.01 2.84
C GLY A 17 16.53 22.51 2.61
N TYR A 18 17.12 21.67 3.45
CA TYR A 18 16.94 20.22 3.38
C TYR A 18 15.63 19.79 4.03
N GLU A 19 14.92 18.85 3.42
CA GLU A 19 13.77 18.16 4.02
C GLU A 19 14.20 17.40 5.28
N ILE A 20 13.46 17.59 6.37
CA ILE A 20 13.63 16.84 7.61
C ILE A 20 12.45 15.87 7.79
N ASN A 21 12.64 14.82 8.60
CA ASN A 21 11.63 13.77 8.79
C ASN A 21 10.50 14.22 9.74
N ILE A 22 9.87 15.34 9.41
CA ILE A 22 8.73 15.93 10.13
C ILE A 22 7.78 16.47 9.07
N ILE A 23 6.48 16.32 9.31
CA ILE A 23 5.41 16.90 8.48
C ILE A 23 4.55 17.86 9.30
N THR A 24 4.00 18.88 8.66
CA THR A 24 3.04 19.78 9.30
C THR A 24 1.69 19.11 9.55
N GLY A 25 0.89 19.66 10.47
CA GLY A 25 -0.51 19.27 10.63
C GLY A 25 -0.79 17.91 11.30
N VAL A 26 0.22 17.25 11.87
CA VAL A 26 0.08 16.01 12.67
C VAL A 26 0.66 16.22 14.09
N PRO A 27 0.24 15.42 15.10
CA PRO A 27 0.70 15.57 16.48
C PRO A 27 2.10 14.97 16.71
N TYR A 28 2.94 15.70 17.43
CA TYR A 28 4.24 15.22 17.90
C TYR A 28 4.41 15.45 19.39
N LYS A 29 5.16 14.56 20.04
CA LYS A 29 5.80 14.86 21.31
C LYS A 29 7.19 15.41 21.04
N ILE A 30 7.57 16.45 21.78
CA ILE A 30 8.88 17.09 21.62
C ILE A 30 9.75 16.69 22.79
N PHE A 31 10.83 15.97 22.50
CA PHE A 31 11.66 15.28 23.49
C PHE A 31 13.09 15.80 23.51
N ASN A 32 13.65 15.94 24.70
CA ASN A 32 15.06 16.24 24.93
C ASN A 32 15.51 15.66 26.28
N GLU A 33 16.67 15.01 26.32
CA GLU A 33 17.32 14.51 27.56
C GLU A 33 16.38 13.81 28.55
N GLY A 34 15.54 12.90 28.06
CA GLY A 34 14.63 12.10 28.90
C GLY A 34 13.32 12.81 29.29
N LYS A 35 13.07 14.01 28.75
CA LYS A 35 11.91 14.84 29.11
C LYS A 35 11.15 15.32 27.88
N TYR A 36 9.87 15.56 28.06
CA TYR A 36 8.94 16.06 27.05
C TYR A 36 8.55 17.50 27.34
N ILE A 37 8.36 18.31 26.30
CA ILE A 37 7.73 19.63 26.49
C ILE A 37 6.25 19.43 26.83
N ASP A 38 5.83 19.99 27.95
CA ASP A 38 4.47 19.96 28.46
C ASP A 38 3.92 21.39 28.59
N ASP A 39 2.70 21.62 28.13
CA ASP A 39 2.05 22.94 28.22
C ASP A 39 1.65 23.34 29.66
N SER A 40 1.83 22.45 30.63
CA SER A 40 1.48 22.57 32.06
C SER A 40 -0.01 22.79 32.33
N GLY A 41 -0.89 22.38 31.41
CA GLY A 41 -2.31 22.74 31.44
C GLY A 41 -2.54 24.24 31.26
N GLY A 42 -1.54 24.92 30.70
CA GLY A 42 -1.46 26.36 30.61
C GLY A 42 -2.36 26.97 29.55
N SER A 43 -2.74 28.21 29.77
CA SER A 43 -3.44 29.06 28.80
C SER A 43 -2.51 30.19 28.35
N HIS A 44 -3.05 31.25 27.75
CA HIS A 44 -2.28 32.42 27.38
C HIS A 44 -1.43 32.94 28.56
N GLY A 45 -0.14 33.16 28.33
CA GLY A 45 0.83 33.60 29.34
C GLY A 45 1.36 32.49 30.25
N SER A 46 0.94 31.24 30.09
CA SER A 46 1.55 30.11 30.78
C SER A 46 2.91 29.77 30.16
N ARG A 47 3.82 29.22 30.98
CA ARG A 47 5.15 28.80 30.54
C ARG A 47 5.17 27.28 30.33
N PRO A 48 5.54 26.80 29.14
CA PRO A 48 5.80 25.38 28.94
C PRO A 48 6.90 24.89 29.90
N CYS A 49 6.75 23.67 30.39
CA CYS A 49 7.72 23.03 31.27
C CYS A 49 8.28 21.75 30.65
N LEU A 50 9.21 21.10 31.35
CA LEU A 50 9.71 19.79 30.98
C LEU A 50 9.10 18.74 31.92
N SER A 51 8.39 17.78 31.36
CA SER A 51 7.86 16.63 32.10
C SER A 51 8.73 15.39 31.83
N PRO A 52 9.16 14.65 32.87
CA PRO A 52 9.81 13.35 32.66
C PRO A 52 8.80 12.29 32.20
N ASP A 53 7.51 12.51 32.42
CA ASP A 53 6.46 11.53 32.11
C ASP A 53 6.15 11.50 30.62
N ASN A 54 6.03 10.31 30.06
CA ASN A 54 5.49 10.11 28.72
C ASN A 54 3.99 9.75 28.84
N TYR A 55 3.11 10.74 28.82
CA TYR A 55 1.67 10.47 29.00
C TYR A 55 1.11 9.59 27.85
N PRO A 56 0.53 8.41 28.09
CA PRO A 56 -0.06 7.60 27.03
C PRO A 56 -1.39 8.19 26.52
N PRO A 57 -1.93 7.74 25.37
CA PRO A 57 -3.14 8.32 24.76
C PRO A 57 -4.40 8.37 25.62
N ASP A 58 -4.52 7.45 26.58
CA ASP A 58 -5.62 7.34 27.54
C ASP A 58 -5.43 8.22 28.80
N HIS A 59 -4.26 8.83 28.97
CA HIS A 59 -3.96 9.68 30.11
C HIS A 59 -4.62 11.06 29.99
N THR A 60 -5.15 11.59 31.09
CA THR A 60 -5.85 12.89 31.14
C THR A 60 -4.98 14.08 30.72
N PHE A 61 -3.66 13.94 30.83
CA PHE A 61 -2.67 14.96 30.42
C PHE A 61 -2.01 14.68 29.06
N TYR A 62 -2.47 13.67 28.32
CA TYR A 62 -1.89 13.32 27.01
C TYR A 62 -1.80 14.52 26.06
N SER A 63 -2.89 15.27 25.94
CA SER A 63 -3.00 16.43 25.04
C SER A 63 -2.01 17.56 25.35
N ARG A 64 -1.50 17.64 26.59
CA ARG A 64 -0.52 18.65 27.03
C ARG A 64 0.84 18.49 26.37
N GLN A 65 1.13 17.30 25.85
CA GLN A 65 2.37 16.95 25.17
C GLN A 65 2.20 16.84 23.65
N LEU A 66 1.02 17.16 23.11
CA LEU A 66 0.76 17.09 21.67
C LEU A 66 1.00 18.44 21.01
N TRP A 67 2.12 18.52 20.30
CA TRP A 67 2.56 19.69 19.58
C TRP A 67 2.35 19.52 18.08
N PHE A 68 1.89 20.57 17.42
CA PHE A 68 1.63 20.60 15.99
C PHE A 68 2.49 21.67 15.33
N ILE A 69 2.94 21.39 14.11
CA ILE A 69 3.70 22.36 13.32
C ILE A 69 2.82 22.88 12.18
N LYS A 70 2.85 24.19 11.98
CA LYS A 70 2.14 24.90 10.92
C LYS A 70 3.13 25.74 10.12
N GLU A 71 3.08 25.65 8.79
CA GLU A 71 3.85 26.51 7.89
C GLU A 71 3.40 27.98 8.01
N THR A 72 4.32 28.90 7.74
CA THR A 72 4.05 30.34 7.81
C THR A 72 4.46 31.00 6.49
N SER A 73 4.15 32.29 6.32
CA SER A 73 4.65 33.06 5.17
C SER A 73 6.15 33.34 5.25
N SER A 74 6.79 33.16 6.41
CA SER A 74 8.23 33.30 6.55
C SER A 74 8.91 32.08 5.92
N PRO A 75 9.83 32.25 4.95
CA PRO A 75 10.56 31.13 4.37
C PRO A 75 11.23 30.29 5.46
N ARG A 76 10.97 28.97 5.47
CA ARG A 76 11.52 28.02 6.45
C ARG A 76 11.19 28.39 7.91
N GLY A 77 10.10 29.13 8.11
CA GLY A 77 9.57 29.53 9.39
C GLY A 77 8.27 28.81 9.69
N TYR A 78 8.14 28.29 10.90
CA TYR A 78 7.01 27.49 11.35
C TYR A 78 6.45 28.03 12.66
N LYS A 79 5.16 27.78 12.89
CA LYS A 79 4.52 27.95 14.19
C LYS A 79 4.38 26.59 14.87
N MET A 80 4.58 26.59 16.18
CA MET A 80 4.40 25.41 17.04
C MET A 80 3.18 25.63 17.93
N ILE A 81 2.26 24.67 17.94
CA ILE A 81 0.91 24.83 18.50
C ILE A 81 0.63 23.70 19.50
N VAL A 82 0.01 24.02 20.63
CA VAL A 82 -0.52 23.05 21.62
C VAL A 82 -1.87 23.54 22.13
N ASN A 83 -2.88 22.68 22.14
CA ASN A 83 -4.23 23.00 22.67
C ASN A 83 -4.78 24.37 22.16
N GLY A 84 -4.53 24.71 20.89
CA GLY A 84 -4.96 25.97 20.28
C GLY A 84 -4.09 27.20 20.59
N ASN A 85 -3.06 27.05 21.43
CA ASN A 85 -2.09 28.09 21.77
C ASN A 85 -0.79 27.95 20.98
N TYR A 86 -0.09 29.06 20.78
CA TYR A 86 1.17 29.15 20.04
C TYR A 86 2.35 29.31 21.00
N ILE A 87 3.46 28.63 20.74
CA ILE A 87 4.72 28.93 21.44
C ILE A 87 5.20 30.32 21.01
N ASP A 88 5.42 31.19 21.98
CA ASP A 88 5.73 32.61 21.81
C ASP A 88 6.93 33.03 22.68
N SER A 89 7.78 33.91 22.14
CA SER A 89 8.91 34.51 22.85
C SER A 89 8.56 35.89 23.40
N TRP A 90 7.95 35.95 24.58
CA TRP A 90 7.59 37.22 25.21
C TRP A 90 8.79 37.91 25.82
N GLY A 91 8.83 39.24 25.68
CA GLY A 91 9.99 40.04 26.09
C GLY A 91 11.03 40.12 24.97
N GLY A 92 11.75 41.24 24.90
CA GLY A 92 12.74 41.50 23.85
C GLY A 92 14.15 41.07 24.27
N GLY A 93 14.96 40.63 23.30
CA GLY A 93 16.40 40.46 23.47
C GLY A 93 16.77 39.45 24.57
N ARG A 94 17.50 39.90 25.60
CA ARG A 94 18.04 39.01 26.65
C ARG A 94 17.00 38.52 27.65
N ASP A 95 15.90 39.26 27.81
CA ASP A 95 14.83 39.00 28.78
C ASP A 95 13.67 38.18 28.19
N ALA A 96 13.85 37.69 26.96
CA ALA A 96 12.86 36.83 26.32
C ALA A 96 12.60 35.58 27.17
N LYS A 97 11.31 35.27 27.33
CA LYS A 97 10.81 34.13 28.09
C LYS A 97 9.79 33.38 27.25
N LEU A 98 9.84 32.06 27.34
CA LEU A 98 8.92 31.18 26.62
C LEU A 98 7.54 31.23 27.26
N HIS A 99 6.51 31.52 26.46
CA HIS A 99 5.12 31.51 26.90
C HIS A 99 4.23 30.91 25.82
N LEU A 100 3.00 30.61 26.20
CA LEU A 100 1.92 30.24 25.30
C LEU A 100 1.08 31.47 24.97
N SER A 101 0.69 31.63 23.71
CA SER A 101 -0.25 32.67 23.29
C SER A 101 -1.52 32.05 22.73
N SER A 102 -2.69 32.46 23.21
CA SER A 102 -4.00 32.06 22.67
C SER A 102 -4.35 32.68 21.31
N PHE A 103 -3.54 33.60 20.80
CA PHE A 103 -3.77 34.22 19.51
C PHE A 103 -2.60 34.03 18.56
N GLU A 104 -2.95 33.90 17.28
CA GLU A 104 -2.00 33.85 16.19
C GLU A 104 -1.52 35.28 15.86
N ASN A 105 -0.22 35.54 15.96
CA ASN A 105 0.33 36.77 15.39
C ASN A 105 0.32 36.63 13.87
N THR A 106 -0.41 37.48 13.16
CA THR A 106 -0.41 37.51 11.68
C THR A 106 0.86 38.22 11.16
N PRO A 107 1.22 38.08 9.87
CA PRO A 107 2.41 38.71 9.30
C PRO A 107 2.49 40.24 9.51
N GLU A 108 1.36 40.91 9.63
CA GLU A 108 1.25 42.36 9.85
C GLU A 108 1.48 42.76 11.31
N ASN A 109 1.41 41.80 12.24
CA ASN A 109 1.62 42.05 13.66
C ASN A 109 3.12 42.28 13.94
N PRO A 110 3.51 43.34 14.67
CA PRO A 110 4.92 43.60 15.00
C PRO A 110 5.58 42.47 15.81
N ASN A 111 4.78 41.65 16.48
CA ASN A 111 5.21 40.49 17.25
C ASN A 111 5.17 39.18 16.45
N TYR A 112 4.94 39.22 15.13
CA TYR A 112 4.87 38.04 14.26
C TYR A 112 6.04 37.08 14.49
N SER A 113 7.26 37.60 14.42
CA SER A 113 8.51 36.84 14.55
C SER A 113 8.66 36.13 15.90
N ARG A 114 7.90 36.51 16.94
CA ARG A 114 7.97 35.85 18.25
C ARG A 114 7.40 34.44 18.24
N GLN A 115 6.50 34.15 17.30
CA GLN A 115 5.89 32.83 17.12
C GLN A 115 6.52 32.03 15.97
N ILE A 116 7.59 32.54 15.35
CA ILE A 116 8.24 31.88 14.22
C ILE A 116 9.47 31.11 14.70
N TRP A 117 9.51 29.84 14.31
CA TRP A 117 10.51 28.87 14.70
C TRP A 117 11.16 28.26 13.47
N SER A 118 12.47 28.06 13.53
CA SER A 118 13.26 27.42 12.46
C SER A 118 14.00 26.21 13.01
N PHE A 119 14.13 25.18 12.17
CA PHE A 119 14.77 23.91 12.52
C PHE A 119 16.14 23.80 11.87
N TYR A 120 17.15 23.40 12.63
CA TYR A 120 18.49 23.11 12.12
C TYR A 120 18.78 21.62 12.34
N SER A 121 19.14 20.91 11.28
CA SER A 121 19.59 19.51 11.33
C SER A 121 21.05 19.47 10.87
N LYS A 122 21.91 18.71 11.56
CA LYS A 122 23.35 18.64 11.25
C LYS A 122 23.82 17.26 10.78
N THR A 123 23.27 16.18 11.35
CA THR A 123 23.83 14.83 11.19
C THR A 123 22.77 13.73 11.24
N ASP A 124 21.77 13.85 12.10
CA ASP A 124 20.63 12.91 12.17
C ASP A 124 19.36 13.64 11.69
N PRO A 125 18.63 13.08 10.70
CA PRO A 125 17.39 13.66 10.20
C PRO A 125 16.22 13.59 11.20
N LYS A 126 16.43 13.11 12.43
CA LYS A 126 15.46 13.05 13.55
C LYS A 126 15.86 13.92 14.75
N GLU A 127 17.02 14.57 14.70
CA GLU A 127 17.53 15.43 15.77
C GLU A 127 17.74 16.87 15.29
N PHE A 128 17.20 17.83 16.04
CA PHE A 128 17.11 19.21 15.58
C PHE A 128 17.41 20.23 16.67
N GLN A 129 18.03 21.33 16.29
CA GLN A 129 18.01 22.55 17.10
C GLN A 129 16.84 23.41 16.66
N ILE A 130 16.10 23.95 17.63
CA ILE A 130 14.93 24.80 17.38
C ILE A 130 15.31 26.22 17.71
N LYS A 131 15.16 27.15 16.77
CA LYS A 131 15.54 28.56 16.93
C LYS A 131 14.33 29.47 16.80
N ASN A 132 14.19 30.44 17.69
CA ASN A 132 13.18 31.48 17.57
C ASN A 132 13.68 32.63 16.70
N LEU A 133 12.82 33.12 15.79
CA LEU A 133 13.19 34.18 14.87
C LEU A 133 13.34 35.55 15.56
N SER A 134 12.49 35.88 16.53
CA SER A 134 12.50 37.23 17.14
C SER A 134 13.71 37.52 18.01
N ASN A 135 14.22 36.53 18.74
CA ASN A 135 15.32 36.74 19.70
C ASN A 135 16.64 36.09 19.28
N ASP A 136 16.66 35.40 18.13
CA ASP A 136 17.80 34.69 17.56
C ASP A 136 18.41 33.61 18.48
N ARG A 137 17.64 33.08 19.45
CA ARG A 137 18.10 32.08 20.42
C ARG A 137 17.53 30.70 20.15
N PHE A 138 18.29 29.70 20.59
CA PHE A 138 17.88 28.30 20.54
C PHE A 138 17.05 27.95 21.77
N LEU A 139 16.08 27.06 21.56
CA LEU A 139 15.34 26.41 22.61
C LEU A 139 16.25 25.36 23.27
N GLY A 140 16.38 25.44 24.59
CA GLY A 140 17.20 24.51 25.36
C GLY A 140 16.55 24.05 26.64
N THR A 141 17.16 23.04 27.26
CA THR A 141 16.75 22.46 28.53
C THR A 141 17.80 22.71 29.60
N SER A 142 17.34 23.05 30.81
CA SER A 142 18.22 23.19 31.96
C SER A 142 17.59 22.48 33.13
N SER A 143 18.37 21.62 33.76
CA SER A 143 18.12 21.11 35.09
C SER A 143 18.75 22.06 36.11
N ARG A 144 17.94 22.60 37.02
CA ARG A 144 18.43 23.22 38.26
C ARG A 144 17.73 22.53 39.43
N GLY A 145 18.37 21.50 39.98
CA GLY A 145 17.78 20.66 41.03
C GLY A 145 16.62 19.82 40.49
N GLU A 146 15.53 19.72 41.26
CA GLU A 146 14.35 18.92 40.93
C GLU A 146 13.49 19.51 39.80
N VAL A 147 13.69 20.77 39.43
CA VAL A 147 12.87 21.44 38.41
C VAL A 147 13.63 21.61 37.11
N SER A 148 12.98 21.21 36.02
CA SER A 148 13.51 21.27 34.67
C SER A 148 12.69 22.25 33.85
N TYR A 149 13.36 23.20 33.20
CA TYR A 149 12.70 24.28 32.46
C TYR A 149 13.16 24.30 31.01
N VAL A 150 12.23 24.70 30.14
CA VAL A 150 12.55 25.12 28.77
C VAL A 150 12.93 26.59 28.80
N TYR A 151 14.05 26.96 28.19
CA TYR A 151 14.53 28.33 28.17
C TYR A 151 15.24 28.68 26.85
N PHE A 152 15.47 29.97 26.64
CA PHE A 152 16.27 30.46 25.52
C PHE A 152 17.74 30.46 25.89
N GLN A 153 18.54 29.67 25.16
CA GLN A 153 19.98 29.61 25.34
C GLN A 153 20.70 30.54 24.36
N ASN A 154 21.60 31.35 24.90
CA ASN A 154 22.38 32.33 24.15
C ASN A 154 23.71 31.71 23.69
N ARG A 155 23.68 30.83 22.68
CA ARG A 155 24.89 30.33 22.01
C ARG A 155 24.64 30.20 20.51
N SER A 156 25.48 30.87 19.71
CA SER A 156 25.41 30.85 18.26
C SER A 156 25.96 29.54 17.68
N LYS A 157 25.44 29.24 16.49
CA LYS A 157 25.92 28.26 15.50
C LYS A 157 27.37 27.78 15.72
N ASN A 158 27.53 26.46 15.68
CA ASN A 158 28.35 25.77 14.68
C ASN A 158 29.49 24.80 15.07
N THR A 159 29.83 24.51 16.33
CA THR A 159 31.01 23.62 16.55
C THR A 159 30.90 22.51 17.60
N THR A 160 29.90 22.51 18.49
CA THR A 160 29.83 21.47 19.54
C THR A 160 28.40 20.96 19.69
N TYR A 161 28.24 19.65 19.63
CA TYR A 161 27.00 18.97 20.00
C TYR A 161 26.71 19.27 21.48
N ILE A 162 25.63 20.01 21.75
CA ILE A 162 25.16 20.32 23.10
C ILE A 162 23.84 19.57 23.27
N PRO A 163 23.83 18.43 23.99
CA PRO A 163 22.64 17.58 24.18
C PRO A 163 21.39 18.38 24.58
N ALA A 164 21.53 19.35 25.48
CA ALA A 164 20.45 20.20 25.96
C ALA A 164 19.78 21.10 24.89
N LEU A 165 20.34 21.17 23.68
CA LEU A 165 19.79 21.93 22.53
C LEU A 165 19.22 21.03 21.43
N ILE A 166 19.28 19.71 21.60
CA ILE A 166 18.95 18.72 20.56
C ILE A 166 17.60 18.09 20.84
N TRP A 167 16.60 18.46 20.04
CA TRP A 167 15.23 18.03 20.19
C TRP A 167 14.89 16.92 19.20
N LYS A 168 14.04 15.98 19.63
CA LYS A 168 13.45 14.94 18.80
C LYS A 168 11.95 15.17 18.71
N PHE A 169 11.40 15.06 17.51
CA PHE A 169 9.97 15.01 17.30
C PHE A 169 9.57 13.54 17.23
N ILE A 170 8.86 13.09 18.26
CA ILE A 170 8.35 11.72 18.36
C ILE A 170 6.92 11.74 17.83
N PRO A 171 6.62 11.03 16.73
CA PRO A 171 5.26 10.91 16.21
C PRO A 171 4.29 10.45 17.30
N ALA A 172 3.16 11.16 17.43
CA ALA A 172 2.10 10.85 18.38
C ALA A 172 0.76 10.66 17.67
N PHE A 173 0.82 10.06 16.48
CA PHE A 173 -0.32 9.71 15.64
C PHE A 173 -0.14 8.30 15.11
N ASP A 174 -1.28 7.67 14.82
CA ASP A 174 -1.32 6.48 14.00
C ASP A 174 -1.51 6.86 12.53
N TYR A 175 -1.02 6.00 11.64
CA TYR A 175 -1.34 6.07 10.22
C TYR A 175 -1.59 4.69 9.65
N LYS A 176 -2.30 4.64 8.53
CA LYS A 176 -2.48 3.43 7.73
C LYS A 176 -2.22 3.77 6.27
N LEU A 177 -1.40 2.95 5.63
CA LEU A 177 -1.12 3.03 4.20
C LEU A 177 -2.00 2.03 3.46
N ASN A 178 -2.53 2.43 2.30
CA ASN A 178 -3.28 1.57 1.40
C ASN A 178 -2.66 1.65 0.00
N ALA A 179 -2.78 0.59 -0.79
CA ALA A 179 -2.23 0.56 -2.14
C ALA A 179 -3.22 -0.01 -3.16
N VAL A 180 -3.34 0.65 -4.30
CA VAL A 180 -3.97 0.10 -5.50
C VAL A 180 -2.85 -0.14 -6.51
N VAL A 181 -2.67 -1.38 -6.95
CA VAL A 181 -1.66 -1.76 -7.95
C VAL A 181 -2.37 -2.09 -9.25
N GLU A 182 -1.96 -1.43 -10.31
CA GLU A 182 -2.57 -1.50 -11.63
C GLU A 182 -1.52 -1.34 -12.74
N ASN A 183 -1.96 -1.33 -14.00
CA ASN A 183 -1.10 -1.14 -15.17
C ASN A 183 0.05 -2.16 -15.23
N PHE A 184 -0.29 -3.45 -15.11
CA PHE A 184 0.69 -4.54 -15.16
C PHE A 184 1.25 -4.75 -16.57
N GLU A 185 2.56 -4.64 -16.69
CA GLU A 185 3.34 -4.95 -17.90
C GLU A 185 4.03 -6.31 -17.73
N TYR A 186 3.47 -7.34 -18.36
CA TYR A 186 3.98 -8.71 -18.28
C TYR A 186 5.11 -8.95 -19.30
N LYS A 187 6.26 -9.47 -18.82
CA LYS A 187 7.41 -9.84 -19.66
C LYS A 187 7.27 -11.27 -20.14
N LEU A 188 6.44 -11.47 -21.17
CA LEU A 188 6.19 -12.77 -21.78
C LEU A 188 7.42 -13.31 -22.50
N SER A 189 7.90 -14.49 -22.11
CA SER A 189 8.94 -15.22 -22.83
C SER A 189 8.34 -16.17 -23.88
N SER A 190 9.04 -16.38 -24.99
CA SER A 190 8.64 -17.34 -26.02
C SER A 190 8.54 -18.78 -25.52
N ASN A 191 9.21 -19.10 -24.40
CA ASN A 191 9.22 -20.43 -23.78
C ASN A 191 7.92 -20.77 -23.04
N ILE A 192 7.01 -19.81 -22.80
CA ILE A 192 5.75 -20.06 -22.10
C ILE A 192 4.89 -21.10 -22.83
N LYS A 193 5.00 -21.21 -24.18
CA LYS A 193 4.32 -22.28 -24.95
C LYS A 193 4.68 -23.70 -24.48
N ARG A 194 5.85 -23.92 -23.87
CA ARG A 194 6.26 -25.23 -23.33
C ARG A 194 5.51 -25.63 -22.06
N GLN A 195 4.81 -24.68 -21.41
CA GLN A 195 4.04 -24.90 -20.19
C GLN A 195 2.55 -25.13 -20.46
N GLN A 196 2.14 -25.07 -21.74
CA GLN A 196 0.82 -25.46 -22.18
C GLN A 196 0.75 -26.99 -22.26
N MET A 197 -0.22 -27.57 -21.55
CA MET A 197 -0.53 -28.99 -21.58
C MET A 197 -1.94 -29.18 -22.12
N GLU A 198 -2.10 -30.10 -23.05
CA GLU A 198 -3.41 -30.60 -23.46
C GLU A 198 -3.85 -31.66 -22.43
N LYS A 199 -5.03 -31.50 -21.86
CA LYS A 199 -5.64 -32.46 -20.92
C LYS A 199 -6.92 -33.00 -21.54
N THR A 200 -7.05 -34.32 -21.64
CA THR A 200 -8.31 -34.96 -22.02
C THR A 200 -9.32 -34.82 -20.87
N ILE A 201 -10.47 -34.24 -21.19
CA ILE A 201 -11.60 -34.04 -20.28
C ILE A 201 -12.58 -35.20 -20.40
N HIS A 202 -12.82 -35.64 -21.63
CA HIS A 202 -13.79 -36.67 -21.96
C HIS A 202 -13.39 -37.37 -23.27
N GLU A 203 -13.68 -38.66 -23.34
CA GLU A 203 -13.48 -39.47 -24.54
C GLU A 203 -14.64 -40.47 -24.66
N ASP A 204 -15.21 -40.57 -25.86
CA ASP A 204 -16.30 -41.49 -26.18
C ASP A 204 -16.21 -41.98 -27.63
N ILE A 205 -16.85 -43.10 -27.94
CA ILE A 205 -16.91 -43.69 -29.28
C ILE A 205 -18.37 -43.81 -29.72
N LEU A 206 -18.72 -43.09 -30.78
CA LEU A 206 -20.04 -43.10 -31.37
C LEU A 206 -20.06 -44.00 -32.60
N ASN A 207 -20.71 -45.16 -32.46
CA ASN A 207 -20.89 -46.11 -33.55
C ASN A 207 -22.31 -46.02 -34.13
N ASN A 208 -22.45 -45.55 -35.37
CA ASN A 208 -23.73 -45.50 -36.05
C ASN A 208 -23.93 -46.73 -36.93
N LEU A 209 -24.62 -47.74 -36.39
CA LEU A 209 -24.96 -48.96 -37.11
C LEU A 209 -26.14 -48.79 -38.09
N SER A 210 -26.80 -47.63 -38.11
CA SER A 210 -27.91 -47.38 -39.03
C SER A 210 -27.43 -47.41 -40.48
N SER A 211 -28.28 -47.94 -41.36
CA SER A 211 -28.01 -48.02 -42.79
C SER A 211 -28.35 -46.73 -43.55
N SER A 212 -29.16 -45.84 -42.96
CA SER A 212 -29.73 -44.69 -43.67
C SER A 212 -29.92 -43.42 -42.82
N SER A 213 -29.92 -43.52 -41.49
CA SER A 213 -30.11 -42.36 -40.61
C SER A 213 -28.80 -41.91 -39.95
N LYS A 214 -28.61 -40.60 -39.81
CA LYS A 214 -27.54 -40.03 -38.98
C LYS A 214 -27.82 -40.28 -37.50
N LEU A 215 -26.78 -40.53 -36.73
CA LEU A 215 -26.83 -40.49 -35.27
C LEU A 215 -26.47 -39.08 -34.82
N ILE A 216 -27.33 -38.44 -34.03
CA ILE A 216 -27.10 -37.11 -33.49
C ILE A 216 -27.00 -37.23 -31.97
N THR A 217 -25.83 -36.97 -31.43
CA THR A 217 -25.58 -37.02 -29.98
C THR A 217 -25.18 -35.64 -29.48
N THR A 218 -25.84 -35.15 -28.44
CA THR A 218 -25.45 -33.90 -27.77
C THR A 218 -24.79 -34.22 -26.44
N PHE A 219 -23.60 -33.66 -26.25
CA PHE A 219 -22.86 -33.77 -24.99
C PHE A 219 -22.97 -32.45 -24.24
N ASN A 220 -23.32 -32.54 -22.96
CA ASN A 220 -23.27 -31.43 -22.00
C ASN A 220 -22.26 -31.82 -20.92
N LEU A 221 -21.00 -31.45 -21.14
CA LEU A 221 -19.93 -31.74 -20.20
C LEU A 221 -19.69 -30.51 -19.34
N GLN A 222 -19.57 -30.73 -18.04
CA GLN A 222 -19.22 -29.70 -17.08
C GLN A 222 -18.03 -30.19 -16.26
N GLU A 223 -16.86 -29.59 -16.46
CA GLU A 223 -15.67 -29.89 -15.66
C GLU A 223 -15.35 -28.70 -14.76
N GLY A 224 -15.21 -28.98 -13.46
CA GLY A 224 -14.72 -27.98 -12.50
C GLY A 224 -13.20 -27.96 -12.54
N LEU A 225 -12.62 -26.89 -13.09
CA LEU A 225 -11.17 -26.71 -13.14
C LEU A 225 -10.77 -25.56 -12.20
N THR A 226 -9.71 -25.78 -11.44
CA THR A 226 -9.22 -24.80 -10.47
C THR A 226 -8.13 -23.96 -11.11
N ASN A 227 -8.42 -22.68 -11.34
CA ASN A 227 -7.40 -21.70 -11.67
C ASN A 227 -6.69 -21.28 -10.38
N THR A 228 -5.37 -21.23 -10.41
CA THR A 228 -4.56 -20.70 -9.30
C THR A 228 -3.81 -19.49 -9.78
N PHE A 229 -3.92 -18.39 -9.05
CA PHE A 229 -3.22 -17.14 -9.32
C PHE A 229 -2.41 -16.75 -8.08
N LYS A 230 -1.14 -16.44 -8.28
CA LYS A 230 -0.22 -16.04 -7.21
C LYS A 230 0.58 -14.84 -7.67
N PHE A 231 0.71 -13.86 -6.78
CA PHE A 231 1.53 -12.68 -7.00
C PHE A 231 2.58 -12.57 -5.90
N SER A 232 3.81 -12.32 -6.29
CA SER A 232 4.92 -11.96 -5.39
C SER A 232 5.56 -10.67 -5.87
N PHE A 233 5.75 -9.71 -4.97
CA PHE A 233 6.43 -8.45 -5.26
C PHE A 233 7.89 -8.51 -4.82
N ASN A 234 8.77 -7.85 -5.55
CA ASN A 234 10.18 -7.74 -5.20
C ASN A 234 10.37 -6.72 -4.08
N GLU A 235 9.61 -5.63 -4.13
CA GLU A 235 9.53 -4.63 -3.07
C GLU A 235 8.61 -5.12 -1.95
N SER A 236 8.99 -4.80 -0.70
CA SER A 236 8.11 -5.06 0.44
C SER A 236 6.97 -4.05 0.43
N LEU A 237 5.76 -4.55 0.58
CA LEU A 237 4.57 -3.78 0.87
C LEU A 237 3.98 -4.19 2.23
N ASP A 238 4.72 -4.94 3.06
CA ASP A 238 4.30 -5.56 4.34
C ASP A 238 3.74 -4.59 5.41
N PHE A 239 3.93 -3.30 5.20
CA PHE A 239 3.40 -2.21 6.02
C PHE A 239 2.07 -1.63 5.50
N ILE A 240 1.60 -2.06 4.33
CA ILE A 240 0.31 -1.66 3.74
C ILE A 240 -0.83 -2.42 4.44
N SER A 241 -1.84 -1.68 4.89
CA SER A 241 -3.02 -2.25 5.57
C SER A 241 -3.95 -2.98 4.59
N GLU A 242 -4.14 -2.42 3.40
CA GLU A 242 -5.01 -2.96 2.36
C GLU A 242 -4.37 -2.79 0.98
N THR A 243 -4.32 -3.88 0.22
CA THR A 243 -3.83 -3.87 -1.16
C THR A 243 -4.90 -4.39 -2.11
N LYS A 244 -5.21 -3.59 -3.13
CA LYS A 244 -6.06 -3.96 -4.25
C LYS A 244 -5.20 -4.14 -5.50
N LEU A 245 -5.31 -5.28 -6.18
CA LEU A 245 -4.68 -5.51 -7.48
C LEU A 245 -5.75 -5.46 -8.57
N ILE A 246 -5.54 -4.64 -9.59
CA ILE A 246 -6.35 -4.60 -10.81
C ILE A 246 -5.44 -5.02 -11.96
N THR A 247 -5.67 -6.22 -12.51
CA THR A 247 -4.80 -6.76 -13.55
C THR A 247 -5.54 -7.60 -14.58
N VAL A 248 -5.02 -7.61 -15.80
CA VAL A 248 -5.44 -8.52 -16.87
C VAL A 248 -4.57 -9.78 -16.80
N ILE A 249 -5.20 -10.95 -16.66
CA ILE A 249 -4.44 -12.20 -16.75
C ILE A 249 -3.96 -12.37 -18.19
N PRO A 250 -2.63 -12.47 -18.45
CA PRO A 250 -2.01 -12.22 -19.78
C PRO A 250 -2.41 -13.15 -20.94
N PHE A 251 -3.37 -14.06 -20.74
CA PHE A 251 -3.85 -15.00 -21.77
C PHE A 251 -5.35 -15.26 -21.72
N LYS A 252 -6.07 -14.60 -20.81
CA LYS A 252 -7.53 -14.59 -20.80
C LYS A 252 -8.08 -13.28 -21.36
N ASP A 253 -7.26 -12.22 -21.46
CA ASP A 253 -7.67 -10.85 -21.80
C ASP A 253 -8.87 -10.35 -20.97
N ILE A 254 -9.02 -10.89 -19.76
CA ILE A 254 -10.06 -10.53 -18.80
C ILE A 254 -9.38 -9.81 -17.64
N GLU A 255 -9.82 -8.58 -17.41
CA GLU A 255 -9.48 -7.83 -16.21
C GLU A 255 -10.06 -8.52 -14.97
N LYS A 256 -9.22 -8.72 -13.96
CA LYS A 256 -9.60 -9.29 -12.68
C LYS A 256 -9.14 -8.36 -11.56
N GLU A 257 -10.00 -8.26 -10.55
CA GLU A 257 -9.73 -7.55 -9.31
C GLU A 257 -9.43 -8.55 -8.19
N PHE A 258 -8.31 -8.36 -7.50
CA PHE A 258 -7.94 -9.15 -6.34
C PHE A 258 -7.76 -8.24 -5.12
N ASN A 259 -8.55 -8.49 -4.08
CA ASN A 259 -8.50 -7.73 -2.83
C ASN A 259 -7.77 -8.54 -1.74
N PHE A 260 -6.72 -7.97 -1.16
CA PHE A 260 -5.93 -8.60 -0.11
C PHE A 260 -6.00 -7.79 1.17
N LYS A 261 -6.45 -8.45 2.24
CA LYS A 261 -6.34 -7.95 3.61
C LYS A 261 -4.98 -8.40 4.12
N TYR A 262 -4.12 -7.44 4.43
CA TYR A 262 -2.71 -7.63 4.74
C TYR A 262 -1.83 -7.93 3.53
N SER A 263 -0.74 -7.19 3.56
CA SER A 263 0.28 -6.89 2.58
C SER A 263 1.18 -8.02 2.09
N PHE A 264 1.90 -7.72 1.01
CA PHE A 264 2.95 -8.55 0.44
C PHE A 264 4.29 -8.28 1.13
N GLU A 265 4.82 -9.27 1.86
CA GLU A 265 6.25 -9.26 2.19
C GLU A 265 7.07 -9.50 0.92
N ALA A 266 8.23 -8.85 0.84
CA ALA A 266 9.14 -8.99 -0.29
C ALA A 266 9.41 -10.47 -0.60
N ASN A 267 9.19 -10.86 -1.85
CA ASN A 267 9.37 -12.21 -2.40
C ASN A 267 8.47 -13.30 -1.79
N LYS A 268 7.50 -12.96 -0.94
CA LYS A 268 6.49 -13.92 -0.49
C LYS A 268 5.34 -14.00 -1.48
N GLN A 269 4.83 -15.21 -1.68
CA GLN A 269 3.72 -15.47 -2.60
C GLN A 269 2.38 -15.29 -1.88
N SER A 270 1.51 -14.46 -2.44
CA SER A 270 0.07 -14.56 -2.21
C SER A 270 -0.51 -15.75 -2.98
N LYS A 271 -1.60 -16.35 -2.50
CA LYS A 271 -2.29 -17.43 -3.21
C LYS A 271 -3.80 -17.17 -3.24
N THR A 272 -4.33 -17.02 -4.44
CA THR A 272 -5.77 -17.02 -4.71
C THR A 272 -6.11 -18.25 -5.55
N MET A 273 -7.18 -18.96 -5.18
CA MET A 273 -7.70 -20.10 -5.91
C MET A 273 -9.12 -19.80 -6.35
N GLU A 274 -9.39 -19.97 -7.63
CA GLU A 274 -10.73 -19.81 -8.20
C GLU A 274 -11.13 -21.11 -8.88
N LYS A 275 -12.24 -21.70 -8.42
CA LYS A 275 -12.83 -22.84 -9.09
C LYS A 275 -13.83 -22.32 -10.12
N GLU A 276 -13.50 -22.48 -11.40
CA GLU A 276 -14.38 -22.11 -12.50
C GLU A 276 -14.98 -23.39 -13.10
N LEU A 277 -16.27 -23.32 -13.45
CA LEU A 277 -16.97 -24.40 -14.15
C LEU A 277 -16.87 -24.11 -15.64
N TYR A 278 -16.28 -25.04 -16.38
CA TYR A 278 -16.18 -24.95 -17.82
C TYR A 278 -17.19 -25.93 -18.44
N THR A 279 -18.12 -25.38 -19.21
CA THR A 279 -19.16 -26.14 -19.88
C THR A 279 -18.84 -26.27 -21.36
N VAL A 280 -18.77 -27.52 -21.84
CA VAL A 280 -18.68 -27.84 -23.26
C VAL A 280 -20.01 -28.45 -23.68
N THR A 281 -20.80 -27.65 -24.41
CA THR A 281 -22.03 -28.13 -25.06
C THR A 281 -21.79 -28.19 -26.56
N LYS A 282 -21.72 -29.41 -27.11
CA LYS A 282 -21.57 -29.63 -28.56
C LYS A 282 -22.32 -30.87 -29.02
N THR A 283 -22.98 -30.72 -30.16
CA THR A 283 -23.65 -31.80 -30.88
C THR A 283 -22.70 -32.43 -31.89
N VAL A 284 -22.71 -33.75 -31.99
CA VAL A 284 -21.95 -34.55 -32.96
C VAL A 284 -22.94 -35.28 -33.86
N GLU A 285 -22.76 -35.14 -35.17
CA GLU A 285 -23.48 -35.91 -36.17
C GLU A 285 -22.56 -37.01 -36.72
N VAL A 286 -23.02 -38.25 -36.65
CA VAL A 286 -22.30 -39.42 -37.18
C VAL A 286 -23.09 -40.01 -38.33
N SER A 287 -22.44 -40.11 -39.49
CA SER A 287 -23.05 -40.66 -40.71
C SER A 287 -23.47 -42.13 -40.55
N PRO A 288 -24.41 -42.63 -41.37
CA PRO A 288 -24.76 -44.05 -41.40
C PRO A 288 -23.53 -44.94 -41.63
N LYS A 289 -23.47 -46.08 -40.96
CA LYS A 289 -22.38 -47.08 -41.05
C LYS A 289 -20.97 -46.53 -40.77
N SER A 290 -20.85 -45.46 -39.99
CA SER A 290 -19.56 -44.91 -39.59
C SER A 290 -19.38 -44.95 -38.08
N CYS A 291 -18.13 -44.90 -37.65
CA CYS A 291 -17.75 -44.85 -36.25
C CYS A 291 -16.83 -43.64 -36.04
N VAL A 292 -17.15 -42.80 -35.06
CA VAL A 292 -16.39 -41.58 -34.74
C VAL A 292 -15.97 -41.63 -33.29
N LYS A 293 -14.68 -41.45 -33.03
CA LYS A 293 -14.14 -41.16 -31.72
C LYS A 293 -14.30 -39.68 -31.43
N VAL A 294 -14.91 -39.37 -30.30
CA VAL A 294 -15.07 -38.00 -29.79
C VAL A 294 -14.12 -37.82 -28.62
N THR A 295 -13.20 -36.86 -28.72
CA THR A 295 -12.32 -36.51 -27.59
C THR A 295 -12.43 -35.01 -27.31
N ASP A 296 -12.73 -34.66 -26.07
CA ASP A 296 -12.77 -33.28 -25.59
C ASP A 296 -11.50 -32.98 -24.79
N TYR A 297 -10.89 -31.84 -25.11
CA TYR A 297 -9.61 -31.39 -24.58
C TYR A 297 -9.73 -30.04 -23.88
N CYS A 298 -8.88 -29.84 -22.88
CA CYS A 298 -8.60 -28.58 -22.23
C CYS A 298 -7.13 -28.23 -22.48
N ASP A 299 -6.88 -27.06 -23.09
CA ASP A 299 -5.55 -26.47 -23.06
C ASP A 299 -5.36 -25.79 -21.69
N PHE A 300 -4.43 -26.30 -20.92
CA PHE A 300 -4.16 -25.86 -19.56
C PHE A 300 -2.72 -25.37 -19.42
N MET A 301 -2.57 -24.17 -18.87
CA MET A 301 -1.26 -23.64 -18.51
C MET A 301 -0.87 -24.13 -17.12
N VAL A 302 0.29 -24.76 -16.99
CA VAL A 302 0.78 -25.28 -15.70
C VAL A 302 1.96 -24.46 -15.21
N ASN A 303 1.84 -23.92 -13.99
CA ASN A 303 2.93 -23.28 -13.25
C ASN A 303 3.69 -22.23 -14.07
N VAL A 304 2.95 -21.41 -14.81
CA VAL A 304 3.53 -20.32 -15.58
C VAL A 304 4.13 -19.32 -14.62
N GLU A 305 5.30 -18.81 -14.95
CA GLU A 305 6.00 -17.81 -14.18
C GLU A 305 6.35 -16.64 -15.09
N ILE A 306 5.82 -15.45 -14.77
CA ILE A 306 5.92 -14.27 -15.63
C ILE A 306 6.33 -13.08 -14.77
N PRO A 307 7.54 -12.53 -14.98
CA PRO A 307 7.92 -11.27 -14.38
C PRO A 307 7.00 -10.14 -14.88
N PHE A 308 6.68 -9.20 -13.99
CA PHE A 308 5.91 -8.00 -14.33
C PHE A 308 6.54 -6.75 -13.73
N GLU A 309 6.25 -5.62 -14.37
CA GLU A 309 6.33 -4.28 -13.77
C GLU A 309 4.89 -3.75 -13.62
N ALA A 310 4.59 -3.00 -12.56
CA ALA A 310 3.27 -2.41 -12.34
C ALA A 310 3.39 -1.04 -11.66
N THR A 311 2.30 -0.29 -11.65
CA THR A 311 2.20 0.99 -10.93
C THR A 311 1.36 0.80 -9.67
N ALA A 312 1.93 1.16 -8.53
CA ALA A 312 1.23 1.21 -7.25
C ALA A 312 0.89 2.67 -6.92
N GLU A 313 -0.40 2.97 -6.82
CA GLU A 313 -0.90 4.18 -6.18
C GLU A 313 -1.02 3.92 -4.67
N ILE A 314 -0.25 4.68 -3.88
CA ILE A 314 -0.20 4.55 -2.44
C ILE A 314 -0.84 5.78 -1.79
N THR A 315 -1.80 5.54 -0.92
CA THR A 315 -2.51 6.57 -0.13
C THR A 315 -2.30 6.31 1.36
N ALA A 316 -2.55 7.33 2.19
CA ALA A 316 -2.55 7.15 3.63
C ALA A 316 -3.72 7.87 4.31
N ILE A 317 -4.12 7.32 5.44
CA ILE A 317 -4.94 8.01 6.44
C ILE A 317 -4.14 8.19 7.72
N CYS A 318 -4.27 9.34 8.38
CA CYS A 318 -3.62 9.63 9.66
C CYS A 318 -4.42 10.64 10.48
N ASP A 319 -3.99 10.87 11.72
CA ASP A 319 -4.56 11.92 12.56
C ASP A 319 -4.11 13.31 12.09
N ARG A 320 -5.08 14.19 11.81
CA ARG A 320 -4.84 15.55 11.28
C ARG A 320 -5.38 16.65 12.18
N TYR A 321 -4.61 17.73 12.32
CA TYR A 321 -5.01 18.90 13.08
C TYR A 321 -5.82 19.89 12.26
N LYS A 322 -6.93 20.37 12.83
CA LYS A 322 -7.76 21.44 12.26
C LYS A 322 -7.32 22.80 12.79
N LYS A 323 -7.54 23.84 11.98
CA LYS A 323 -7.31 25.25 12.40
C LYS A 323 -8.05 25.64 13.69
N ASN A 324 -9.17 24.99 14.01
CA ASN A 324 -9.95 25.25 15.23
C ASN A 324 -9.40 24.55 16.49
N GLY A 325 -8.25 23.89 16.40
CA GLY A 325 -7.59 23.27 17.56
C GLY A 325 -7.92 21.80 17.81
N THR A 326 -8.77 21.19 16.98
CA THR A 326 -9.22 19.80 17.15
C THR A 326 -8.46 18.82 16.25
N ILE A 327 -8.35 17.56 16.69
CA ILE A 327 -7.75 16.47 15.90
C ILE A 327 -8.88 15.68 15.20
N VAL A 328 -8.71 15.43 13.91
CA VAL A 328 -9.54 14.49 13.13
C VAL A 328 -8.76 13.21 12.97
N LYS A 329 -9.31 12.12 13.50
CA LYS A 329 -8.69 10.79 13.35
C LYS A 329 -8.92 10.22 11.96
N ASN A 330 -7.99 9.42 11.47
CA ASN A 330 -8.11 8.66 10.22
C ASN A 330 -8.52 9.53 9.00
N ALA A 331 -8.01 10.75 8.92
CA ALA A 331 -8.25 11.62 7.78
C ALA A 331 -7.25 11.33 6.65
N GLU A 332 -7.67 11.51 5.40
CA GLU A 332 -6.78 11.44 4.23
C GLU A 332 -5.55 12.34 4.42
N ALA A 333 -4.38 11.76 4.21
CA ALA A 333 -3.09 12.43 4.33
C ALA A 333 -2.66 13.03 2.99
N ASP A 334 -1.93 14.13 3.03
CA ASP A 334 -1.37 14.73 1.81
C ASP A 334 -0.11 13.96 1.37
N ALA A 335 0.28 14.06 0.10
CA ALA A 335 1.33 13.20 -0.48
C ALA A 335 2.70 13.27 0.22
N ASP A 336 3.06 14.40 0.82
CA ASP A 336 4.30 14.53 1.60
C ASP A 336 4.28 13.68 2.88
N ALA A 337 3.10 13.49 3.50
CA ALA A 337 2.95 12.52 4.58
C ALA A 337 3.13 11.09 4.09
N VAL A 338 2.51 10.76 2.95
CA VAL A 338 2.68 9.43 2.31
C VAL A 338 4.15 9.15 2.03
N LYS A 339 4.92 10.12 1.49
CA LYS A 339 6.37 9.97 1.28
C LYS A 339 7.12 9.69 2.58
N LEU A 340 6.82 10.41 3.66
CA LEU A 340 7.45 10.21 4.95
C LEU A 340 7.15 8.80 5.48
N PHE A 341 5.89 8.35 5.43
CA PHE A 341 5.49 7.04 5.92
C PHE A 341 6.14 5.91 5.10
N LEU A 342 6.23 6.06 3.78
CA LEU A 342 6.96 5.11 2.93
C LEU A 342 8.45 5.03 3.31
N LYS A 343 9.08 6.18 3.57
CA LYS A 343 10.48 6.25 4.02
C LYS A 343 10.67 5.58 5.38
N GLU A 344 9.77 5.80 6.33
CA GLU A 344 9.81 5.18 7.67
C GLU A 344 9.68 3.66 7.61
N ASN A 345 8.90 3.15 6.66
CA ASN A 345 8.74 1.71 6.42
C ASN A 345 9.79 1.12 5.47
N ASN A 346 10.85 1.87 5.15
CA ASN A 346 11.94 1.43 4.25
C ASN A 346 11.45 0.95 2.87
N PHE A 347 10.39 1.56 2.33
CA PHE A 347 9.90 1.25 1.00
C PHE A 347 11.00 1.45 -0.05
N ARG A 348 11.21 0.43 -0.91
CA ARG A 348 12.29 0.42 -1.91
C ARG A 348 11.81 0.64 -3.34
N GLY A 349 10.51 0.78 -3.56
CA GLY A 349 9.97 1.05 -4.89
C GLY A 349 10.36 2.44 -5.39
N LYS A 350 10.39 2.59 -6.71
CA LYS A 350 10.75 3.87 -7.34
C LYS A 350 9.53 4.78 -7.40
N ILE A 351 9.53 5.85 -6.62
CA ILE A 351 8.51 6.91 -6.74
C ILE A 351 8.64 7.58 -8.11
N ILE A 352 7.56 7.59 -8.88
CA ILE A 352 7.51 8.18 -10.22
C ILE A 352 6.77 9.52 -10.25
N LYS A 353 5.78 9.70 -9.37
CA LYS A 353 4.97 10.92 -9.31
C LYS A 353 4.40 11.09 -7.91
N SER A 354 4.20 12.35 -7.52
CA SER A 354 3.44 12.71 -6.32
C SER A 354 2.21 13.48 -6.74
N GLU A 355 1.05 13.02 -6.28
CA GLU A 355 -0.22 13.70 -6.49
C GLU A 355 -0.59 14.50 -5.24
N ARG A 356 -1.84 14.93 -5.10
CA ARG A 356 -2.25 15.73 -3.92
C ARG A 356 -2.23 14.90 -2.63
N THR A 357 -2.77 13.68 -2.70
CA THR A 357 -3.00 12.80 -1.54
C THR A 357 -2.47 11.38 -1.74
N SER A 358 -1.80 11.13 -2.88
CA SER A 358 -1.23 9.83 -3.22
C SER A 358 0.18 9.94 -3.80
N ILE A 359 0.89 8.82 -3.76
CA ILE A 359 2.20 8.62 -4.39
C ILE A 359 2.08 7.49 -5.40
N LEU A 360 2.49 7.75 -6.64
CA LEU A 360 2.63 6.71 -7.66
C LEU A 360 4.06 6.17 -7.59
N ALA A 361 4.19 4.85 -7.46
CA ALA A 361 5.46 4.15 -7.45
C ALA A 361 5.47 2.99 -8.44
N LYS A 362 6.62 2.74 -9.07
CA LYS A 362 6.85 1.51 -9.82
C LYS A 362 7.21 0.38 -8.86
N VAL A 363 6.55 -0.75 -9.05
CA VAL A 363 6.78 -2.01 -8.33
C VAL A 363 7.00 -3.13 -9.32
N ASN A 364 7.79 -4.11 -8.92
CA ASN A 364 8.15 -5.26 -9.73
C ASN A 364 7.72 -6.53 -9.03
N GLY A 365 7.52 -7.58 -9.81
CA GLY A 365 7.21 -8.86 -9.21
C GLY A 365 7.13 -9.98 -10.22
N THR A 366 6.56 -11.07 -9.74
CA THR A 366 6.36 -12.29 -10.51
C THR A 366 4.94 -12.77 -10.30
N PHE A 367 4.24 -12.99 -11.41
CA PHE A 367 2.98 -13.69 -11.44
C PHE A 367 3.26 -15.18 -11.62
N ARG A 368 2.58 -16.02 -10.84
CA ARG A 368 2.55 -17.48 -11.01
C ARG A 368 1.12 -17.95 -11.19
N GLY A 369 0.87 -18.67 -12.28
CA GLY A 369 -0.48 -19.05 -12.66
C GLY A 369 -0.58 -20.48 -13.15
N SER A 370 -1.68 -21.15 -12.79
CA SER A 370 -2.14 -22.37 -13.46
C SER A 370 -3.60 -22.17 -13.83
N TYR A 371 -3.97 -22.21 -15.11
CA TYR A 371 -5.31 -21.84 -15.57
C TYR A 371 -5.64 -22.43 -16.94
N VAL A 372 -6.94 -22.54 -17.21
CA VAL A 372 -7.47 -22.98 -18.50
C VAL A 372 -7.37 -21.85 -19.53
N LEU A 373 -6.93 -22.18 -20.73
CA LEU A 373 -6.95 -21.28 -21.90
C LEU A 373 -8.23 -21.47 -22.71
N LYS A 374 -8.51 -22.71 -23.12
CA LYS A 374 -9.66 -23.05 -23.95
C LYS A 374 -10.02 -24.52 -23.81
N THR A 375 -11.27 -24.82 -24.10
CA THR A 375 -11.78 -26.18 -24.27
C THR A 375 -12.18 -26.40 -25.73
N TYR A 376 -11.87 -27.56 -26.31
CA TYR A 376 -12.21 -27.90 -27.69
C TYR A 376 -12.45 -29.39 -27.86
N ARG A 377 -12.99 -29.76 -29.03
CA ARG A 377 -13.36 -31.14 -29.37
C ARG A 377 -12.62 -31.55 -30.64
N LYS A 378 -12.11 -32.77 -30.65
CA LYS A 378 -11.60 -33.46 -31.83
C LYS A 378 -12.50 -34.64 -32.17
N LEU A 379 -12.73 -34.85 -33.46
CA LEU A 379 -13.45 -36.01 -34.00
C LEU A 379 -12.46 -36.80 -34.86
N GLU A 380 -12.39 -38.11 -34.65
CA GLU A 380 -11.55 -39.01 -35.43
C GLU A 380 -12.40 -40.17 -35.97
N ASP A 381 -12.38 -40.37 -37.29
CA ASP A 381 -13.07 -41.51 -37.90
C ASP A 381 -12.34 -42.81 -37.56
N ILE A 382 -13.06 -43.79 -37.02
CA ILE A 382 -12.56 -45.14 -36.80
C ILE A 382 -12.92 -45.97 -38.03
N VAL A 383 -11.91 -46.43 -38.76
CA VAL A 383 -12.10 -47.40 -39.85
C VAL A 383 -12.50 -48.74 -39.22
N LEU A 384 -13.77 -49.12 -39.39
CA LEU A 384 -14.23 -50.46 -39.07
C LEU A 384 -13.65 -51.42 -40.13
N THR A 385 -12.48 -52.00 -39.87
CA THR A 385 -12.01 -53.15 -40.64
C THR A 385 -12.93 -54.32 -40.35
N VAL A 386 -13.93 -54.52 -41.20
CA VAL A 386 -14.72 -55.75 -41.23
C VAL A 386 -13.76 -56.90 -41.55
N PRO A 387 -13.66 -57.95 -40.72
CA PRO A 387 -12.89 -59.14 -41.10
C PRO A 387 -13.52 -59.71 -42.36
N LYS A 388 -12.73 -59.89 -43.43
CA LYS A 388 -13.16 -60.65 -44.60
C LYS A 388 -13.41 -62.10 -44.14
N VAL A 389 -14.68 -62.46 -43.98
CA VAL A 389 -15.09 -63.86 -43.87
C VAL A 389 -14.89 -64.49 -45.26
N PRO A 390 -14.10 -65.58 -45.39
CA PRO A 390 -13.98 -66.28 -46.66
C PRO A 390 -15.30 -66.99 -46.98
N GLU A 391 -15.85 -66.73 -48.15
CA GLU A 391 -17.00 -67.48 -48.68
C GLU A 391 -16.59 -68.91 -49.05
N ASN A 392 -17.41 -69.86 -48.61
CA ASN A 392 -17.57 -71.25 -49.06
C ASN A 392 -16.50 -72.30 -48.71
N THR A 393 -16.85 -73.18 -47.74
CA THR A 393 -16.92 -74.64 -47.97
C THR A 393 -18.02 -75.32 -47.12
N VAL A 394 -19.21 -75.42 -47.71
CA VAL A 394 -20.12 -76.59 -47.83
C VAL A 394 -20.03 -77.77 -46.83
N CYS A 395 -21.21 -78.11 -46.27
CA CYS A 395 -21.74 -79.44 -45.85
C CYS A 395 -21.16 -80.09 -44.58
N ARG A 396 -21.92 -80.83 -43.75
CA ARG A 396 -23.31 -81.31 -43.77
C ARG A 396 -23.57 -81.94 -42.38
N GLU A 397 -24.84 -81.90 -41.95
CA GLU A 397 -25.55 -82.98 -41.21
C GLU A 397 -25.04 -83.37 -39.80
N HIS A 398 -25.87 -83.69 -38.79
CA HIS A 398 -27.18 -84.33 -38.74
C HIS A 398 -27.90 -83.96 -37.42
N LEU A 399 -29.23 -84.06 -37.40
CA LEU A 399 -30.05 -84.17 -36.19
C LEU A 399 -29.59 -85.40 -35.35
N ASP A 400 -29.70 -85.47 -34.02
CA ASP A 400 -30.92 -85.52 -33.22
C ASP A 400 -30.62 -85.25 -31.72
N THR A 401 -31.69 -84.90 -30.99
CA THR A 401 -31.97 -85.09 -29.54
C THR A 401 -31.31 -86.34 -28.93
N GLU A 402 -30.81 -86.38 -27.69
CA GLU A 402 -31.24 -85.86 -26.37
C GLU A 402 -30.10 -85.21 -25.57
#